data_AF-A0A7V5SB92-F1
#
_entry.id   AF-A0A7V5SB92-F1
#
_cell.length_a   1.000
_cell.length_b   1.000
_cell.length_c   1.000
_cell.angle_alpha   90.00
_cell.angle_beta   90.00
_cell.angle_gamma   90.00
#
_symmetry.space_group_name_H-M   'P 1'
#
loop_
_entity.id
_entity.type
_entity.pdbx_description
1 polymer ?
#
loop_
_entity_poly.entity_id
_entity_poly.type
_entity_poly.pdbx_seq_one_letter_code
_entity_poly.pdbx_strand_id
1 'polypeptide(L)' 'MPTPLEQAQIALENYISQKGLRRTSERYEILRAIYTELTHFDAEGLHRHLIGKGYRISRATVYNTLE' A
#
# COMPACT_ATOMS: atom_id res chain seq x y z
N MET A 1 22.48 3.55 -1.88
CA MET A 1 21.37 4.47 -2.23
C MET A 1 20.07 3.77 -1.86
N PRO A 2 19.06 4.48 -1.33
CA PRO A 2 17.79 3.86 -0.99
C PRO A 2 17.08 3.33 -2.25
N THR A 3 16.45 2.17 -2.11
CA THR A 3 15.63 1.54 -3.15
C THR A 3 14.35 2.35 -3.41
N PRO A 4 13.70 2.20 -4.58
CA PRO A 4 12.44 2.87 -4.86
C PRO A 4 11.35 2.59 -3.81
N LEU A 5 11.31 1.36 -3.26
CA LEU A 5 10.38 1.00 -2.19
C LEU A 5 10.65 1.78 -0.89
N GLU A 6 11.92 1.91 -0.50
CA GLU A 6 12.29 2.68 0.70
C GLU A 6 11.95 4.16 0.54
N GLN A 7 12.18 4.73 -0.65
CA GLN A 7 11.79 6.11 -0.94
C GLN A 7 10.27 6.29 -0.89
N ALA A 8 9.51 5.35 -1.46
CA ALA A 8 8.05 5.38 -1.44
C ALA A 8 7.51 5.22 0.00
N GLN A 9 8.15 4.40 0.83
CA GLN A 9 7.76 4.25 2.23
C GLN A 9 7.98 5.55 3.02
N ILE A 10 9.10 6.24 2.82
CA ILE A 10 9.36 7.55 3.42
C ILE A 10 8.31 8.57 2.96
N ALA A 11 7.98 8.59 1.67
CA ALA A 11 6.96 9.48 1.13
C ALA A 11 5.56 9.21 1.75
N LEU A 12 5.20 7.94 1.87
CA LEU A 12 3.95 7.51 2.52
C LEU A 12 3.93 7.90 4.00
N GLU A 13 5.02 7.70 4.73
CA GLU A 13 5.13 8.08 6.14
C GLU A 13 4.99 9.59 6.33
N ASN A 14 5.63 10.39 5.48
CA ASN A 14 5.49 11.84 5.49
C ASN A 14 4.04 12.26 5.21
N TYR A 15 3.40 11.67 4.20
CA TYR A 15 2.02 11.94 3.86
C TYR A 15 1.05 11.61 5.02
N ILE A 16 1.16 10.41 5.58
CA ILE A 16 0.35 9.96 6.72
C ILE A 16 0.53 10.91 7.90
N SER A 17 1.78 11.31 8.19
CA SER A 17 2.09 12.22 9.31
C SER A 17 1.50 13.61 9.10
N GLN A 18 1.63 14.17 7.89
CA GLN A 18 1.09 15.49 7.56
C GLN A 18 -0.44 15.53 7.59
N LYS A 19 -1.09 14.43 7.22
CA LYS A 19 -2.56 14.30 7.22
C LYS A 19 -3.14 13.83 8.55
N GLY A 20 -2.31 13.53 9.56
CA GLY A 20 -2.77 12.99 10.84
C GLY A 20 -3.41 11.61 10.73
N LEU A 21 -3.07 10.85 9.68
CA LEU A 21 -3.59 9.50 9.46
C LEU A 21 -2.85 8.49 10.34
N ARG A 22 -3.50 7.36 10.62
CA ARG A 22 -2.87 6.27 11.38
C ARG A 22 -1.90 5.50 10.49
N ARG A 23 -0.69 5.25 11.01
CA ARG A 23 0.24 4.25 10.44
C ARG A 23 -0.30 2.87 10.75
N THR A 24 -0.64 2.11 9.73
CA THR A 24 -1.13 0.73 9.89
C THR A 24 -0.32 -0.20 8.98
N SER A 25 -0.12 -1.44 9.42
CA SER A 25 0.62 -2.46 8.68
C SER A 25 0.07 -2.68 7.27
N GLU A 26 -1.25 -2.60 7.10
CA GLU A 26 -1.94 -2.83 5.83
C GLU A 26 -1.49 -1.85 4.75
N ARG A 27 -1.24 -0.58 5.10
CA ARG A 27 -0.77 0.44 4.16
C ARG A 27 0.61 0.09 3.59
N TYR A 28 1.48 -0.48 4.43
CA TYR A 28 2.83 -0.90 4.03
C TYR A 28 2.81 -2.19 3.21
N GLU A 29 1.93 -3.15 3.56
CA GLU A 29 1.74 -4.37 2.76
C GLU A 29 1.20 -4.06 1.36
N ILE A 30 0.25 -3.12 1.25
CA ILE A 30 -0.23 -2.63 -0.04
C ILE A 30 0.92 -2.03 -0.86
N LEU A 31 1.70 -1.11 -0.27
CA LEU A 31 2.82 -0.45 -0.95
C LEU A 31 3.86 -1.48 -1.42
N ARG A 32 4.22 -2.44 -0.58
CA ARG A 32 5.16 -3.51 -0.92
C ARG A 32 4.64 -4.32 -2.11
N ALA A 33 3.39 -4.79 -2.05
CA ALA A 33 2.80 -5.60 -3.12
C ALA A 33 2.81 -4.88 -4.48
N ILE A 34 2.53 -3.57 -4.49
CA ILE A 34 2.60 -2.73 -5.69
C ILE A 34 4.03 -2.73 -6.28
N TYR A 35 5.04 -2.53 -5.43
CA TYR A 35 6.43 -2.40 -5.89
C TYR A 35 7.12 -3.72 -6.22
N THR A 36 6.64 -4.86 -5.71
CA THR A 36 7.32 -6.15 -5.87
C THR A 36 6.62 -7.12 -6.82
N GLU A 37 5.32 -6.97 -7.06
CA GLU A 37 4.52 -8.04 -7.67
C GLU A 37 3.58 -7.57 -8.78
N LEU A 38 3.31 -6.27 -8.88
CA LEU A 38 2.29 -5.75 -9.78
C LEU A 38 2.90 -4.77 -10.77
N THR A 39 2.77 -5.09 -12.06
CA THR A 39 3.14 -4.17 -13.15
C THR A 39 1.95 -3.33 -13.61
N HIS A 40 0.75 -3.90 -13.61
CA HIS A 40 -0.51 -3.20 -13.89
C HIS A 40 -1.58 -3.74 -12.95
N PHE A 41 -2.33 -2.85 -12.30
CA PHE A 41 -3.42 -3.22 -11.41
C PHE A 41 -4.47 -2.10 -11.37
N ASP A 42 -5.71 -2.50 -11.13
CA ASP A 42 -6.75 -1.62 -10.61
C ASP A 42 -6.94 -1.89 -9.09
N ALA A 43 -7.69 -1.03 -8.40
CA ALA A 43 -7.89 -1.17 -6.96
C ALA A 43 -8.54 -2.51 -6.58
N GLU A 44 -9.46 -3.00 -7.42
CA GLU A 44 -10.17 -4.27 -7.20
C GLU A 44 -9.26 -5.50 -7.41
N GLY A 45 -8.42 -5.47 -8.43
CA GLY A 45 -7.41 -6.50 -8.72
C GLY A 45 -6.35 -6.58 -7.62
N LEU A 46 -5.86 -5.42 -7.16
CA LEU A 46 -4.96 -5.35 -6.01
C LEU A 46 -5.61 -5.94 -4.75
N HIS A 47 -6.86 -5.58 -4.46
CA HIS A 47 -7.58 -6.15 -3.31
C HIS A 47 -7.71 -7.68 -3.42
N ARG A 48 -8.16 -8.21 -4.57
CA ARG A 48 -8.27 -9.66 -4.78
C ARG A 48 -6.93 -10.38 -4.62
N HIS A 49 -5.86 -9.78 -5.13
CA HIS A 49 -4.50 -10.30 -5.01
C HIS A 49 -4.06 -10.42 -3.55
N LEU A 50 -4.28 -9.37 -2.76
CA LEU A 50 -3.94 -9.35 -1.33
C LEU A 50 -4.75 -10.38 -0.53
N ILE A 51 -6.07 -10.47 -0.76
CA ILE A 51 -6.91 -11.49 -0.11
C ILE A 51 -6.46 -12.90 -0.50
N GLY A 52 -6.12 -13.13 -1.77
CA GLY A 52 -5.62 -14.42 -2.27
C GLY A 52 -4.31 -14.87 -1.60
N LYS A 53 -3.51 -13.92 -1.10
CA LYS A 53 -2.30 -14.17 -0.32
C LYS A 53 -2.53 -14.31 1.19
N GLY A 54 -3.79 -14.22 1.64
CA GLY A 54 -4.15 -14.35 3.06
C GLY A 54 -4.04 -13.04 3.85
N TYR A 55 -3.78 -11.91 3.20
CA TYR A 55 -3.82 -10.60 3.86
C TYR A 55 -5.26 -10.24 4.24
N ARG A 56 -5.46 -9.69 5.44
CA ARG A 56 -6.77 -9.20 5.90
C ARG A 56 -6.98 -7.74 5.52
N ILE A 57 -6.95 -7.54 4.21
CA ILE A 57 -7.15 -6.34 3.39
C ILE A 57 -8.59 -5.82 3.32
N SER A 58 -9.04 -4.70 3.91
CA SER A 58 -10.36 -4.18 3.50
C SER A 58 -10.26 -3.43 2.16
N ARG A 59 -11.31 -3.49 1.32
CA ARG A 59 -11.42 -2.64 0.12
C ARG A 59 -11.18 -1.16 0.43
N ALA A 60 -11.83 -0.64 1.48
CA ALA A 60 -11.68 0.75 1.88
C ALA A 60 -10.22 1.12 2.18
N THR A 61 -9.48 0.21 2.81
CA THR A 61 -8.05 0.40 3.07
C THR A 61 -7.24 0.49 1.79
N VAL A 62 -7.56 -0.34 0.78
CA VAL A 62 -6.91 -0.27 -0.54
C VAL A 62 -7.17 1.08 -1.20
N TYR A 63 -8.43 1.49 -1.33
CA TYR A 63 -8.78 2.79 -1.92
C TYR A 63 -8.12 3.95 -1.18
N ASN A 64 -8.21 4.00 0.16
CA ASN A 64 -7.62 5.05 1.00
C ASN A 64 -6.08 5.07 0.98
N THR A 65 -5.42 4.05 0.41
CA THR A 65 -3.96 3.98 0.28
C THR A 65 -3.51 4.37 -1.13
N LEU A 66 -4.38 4.22 -2.14
CA LEU A 66 -4.10 4.61 -3.52
C LEU A 66 -4.43 6.08 -3.82
N GLU A 67 -5.28 6.71 -2.99
CA GLU A 67 -5.60 8.15 -3.02
C GLU A 67 -4.51 9.01 -2.34
#